data_AF-A0A970Y9H9-F1
#
_entry.id   AF-A0A970Y9H9-F1
#
_cell.length_a   1.000
_cell.length_b   1.000
_cell.length_c   1.000
_cell.angle_alpha   90.00
_cell.angle_beta   90.00
_cell.angle_gamma   90.00
#
_symmetry.space_group_name_H-M   'P 1'
#
loop_
_entity.id
_entity.type
_entity.pdbx_description
1 polymer ?
#
loop_
_entity_poly.entity_id
_entity_poly.type
_entity_poly.pdbx_seq_one_letter_code
_entity_poly.pdbx_strand_id
1 'polypeptide(L)'
;MDGGAGLSAEQQRARADVAGYLARLTDLTAFEPNPLIWEPYSYAALAVYSIPVDPGSTDTTEVQPNRVAWPWGDLATLGEAVAPEGYRRVVVTGEELKALQALLPRATQITQWESGGREYRVLFRPLLPDEAA
;
A
#
# COMPACT_ATOMS: atom_id res chain seq x y z
N MET A 1 10.38 -34.60 25.70
CA MET A 1 8.94 -34.38 25.47
C MET A 1 8.64 -34.87 24.07
N ASP A 2 8.14 -36.11 23.95
CA ASP A 2 7.86 -36.76 22.67
C ASP A 2 6.42 -36.44 22.23
N GLY A 3 6.27 -35.60 21.21
CA GLY A 3 4.98 -35.22 20.64
C GLY A 3 4.38 -36.21 19.63
N GLY A 4 4.94 -37.42 19.50
CA GLY A 4 4.56 -38.38 18.46
C GLY A 4 3.51 -39.44 18.84
N ALA A 5 3.22 -39.64 20.13
CA ALA A 5 2.48 -40.81 20.62
C ALA A 5 0.95 -40.59 20.81
N GLY A 6 0.32 -39.71 20.01
CA GLY A 6 -1.07 -39.27 20.28
C GLY A 6 -2.07 -39.33 19.12
N LEU A 7 -1.69 -39.81 17.93
CA LEU A 7 -2.56 -39.80 16.75
C LEU A 7 -2.80 -41.21 16.21
N SER A 8 -4.05 -41.52 15.87
CA SER A 8 -4.40 -42.73 15.12
C SER A 8 -3.80 -42.68 13.71
N ALA A 9 -3.66 -43.85 13.08
CA ALA A 9 -3.19 -43.93 11.68
C ALA A 9 -4.08 -43.14 10.72
N GLU A 10 -5.39 -43.13 10.96
CA GLU A 10 -6.36 -42.33 10.21
C GLU A 10 -6.09 -40.82 10.38
N GLN A 11 -5.84 -40.35 11.60
CA GLN A 11 -5.51 -38.96 11.86
C GLN A 11 -4.18 -38.53 11.24
N GLN A 12 -3.18 -39.43 11.24
CA GLN A 12 -1.91 -39.19 10.57
C GLN A 12 -2.11 -39.04 9.05
N ARG A 13 -2.94 -39.91 8.44
CA ARG A 13 -3.26 -39.84 7.02
C ARG A 13 -4.04 -38.59 6.64
N ALA A 14 -5.08 -38.25 7.41
CA ALA A 14 -5.85 -37.02 7.19
C ALA A 14 -4.96 -35.77 7.29
N ARG A 15 -3.98 -35.73 8.21
CA ARG A 15 -3.02 -34.63 8.31
C ARG A 15 -2.09 -34.57 7.10
N ALA A 16 -1.61 -35.70 6.60
CA ALA A 16 -0.79 -35.75 5.40
C ALA A 16 -1.56 -35.24 4.17
N ASP A 17 -2.83 -35.63 4.02
CA ASP A 17 -3.69 -35.18 2.92
C ASP A 17 -3.92 -33.66 2.96
N VAL A 18 -4.23 -33.10 4.14
CA VAL A 18 -4.38 -31.65 4.33
C VAL A 18 -3.07 -30.91 4.05
N ALA A 19 -1.94 -31.42 4.56
CA ALA A 19 -0.63 -30.81 4.32
C ALA A 19 -0.27 -30.80 2.83
N GLY A 20 -0.55 -31.89 2.10
CA GLY A 20 -0.34 -31.97 0.66
C GLY A 20 -1.23 -31.00 -0.11
N TYR A 21 -2.49 -30.84 0.30
CA TYR A 21 -3.39 -29.88 -0.29
C TYR A 21 -2.95 -28.43 -0.05
N LEU A 22 -2.54 -28.09 1.19
CA LEU A 22 -2.01 -26.77 1.51
C LEU A 22 -0.75 -26.45 0.72
N ALA A 23 0.19 -27.38 0.64
CA ALA A 23 1.40 -27.23 -0.16
C ALA A 23 1.06 -26.91 -1.62
N ARG A 24 0.08 -27.64 -2.18
CA ARG A 24 -0.41 -27.40 -3.54
C ARG A 24 -1.06 -26.02 -3.67
N LEU A 25 -1.91 -25.60 -2.73
CA LEU A 25 -2.56 -24.28 -2.76
C LEU A 25 -1.58 -23.12 -2.69
N THR A 26 -0.48 -23.29 -1.95
CA THR A 26 0.57 -22.26 -1.83
C THR A 26 1.58 -22.29 -2.98
N ASP A 27 1.53 -23.33 -3.81
CA ASP A 27 2.38 -23.46 -4.98
C ASP A 27 1.60 -23.01 -6.23
N LEU A 28 1.81 -21.76 -6.63
CA LEU A 28 1.24 -21.21 -7.87
C LEU A 28 1.58 -22.06 -9.10
N THR A 29 2.75 -22.71 -9.13
CA THR A 29 3.16 -23.55 -10.26
C THR A 29 2.34 -24.85 -10.36
N ALA A 30 1.64 -25.23 -9.28
CA ALA A 30 0.70 -26.35 -9.31
C ALA A 30 -0.59 -26.05 -10.10
N PHE A 31 -0.82 -24.78 -10.46
CA PHE A 31 -2.00 -24.33 -11.20
C PHE A 31 -1.67 -23.57 -12.48
N GLU A 32 -0.45 -23.03 -12.60
CA GLU A 32 0.02 -22.36 -13.81
C GLU A 32 0.91 -23.31 -14.63
N PRO A 33 0.44 -23.78 -15.80
CA PRO A 33 1.23 -24.69 -16.65
C PRO A 33 2.44 -24.02 -17.30
N ASN A 34 2.50 -22.69 -17.34
CA ASN A 34 3.60 -21.93 -17.92
C ASN A 34 4.61 -21.46 -16.85
N PRO A 35 5.87 -21.19 -17.23
CA PRO A 35 6.81 -20.53 -16.32
C PRO A 35 6.29 -19.17 -15.84
N LEU A 36 6.35 -18.93 -14.53
CA LEU A 36 6.02 -17.63 -13.95
C LEU A 36 7.07 -16.61 -14.34
N ILE A 37 6.64 -15.53 -14.99
CA ILE A 37 7.47 -14.37 -15.30
C ILE A 37 7.09 -13.27 -14.33
N TRP A 38 8.05 -12.84 -13.52
CA TRP A 38 7.87 -11.74 -12.57
C TRP A 38 8.22 -10.42 -13.25
N GLU A 39 7.31 -9.47 -13.19
CA GLU A 39 7.52 -8.11 -13.70
C GLU A 39 7.05 -7.06 -12.69
N PRO A 40 7.69 -5.88 -12.65
CA PRO A 40 7.18 -4.76 -11.86
C PRO A 40 5.78 -4.37 -12.33
N TYR A 41 4.87 -4.19 -11.38
CA TYR A 41 3.53 -3.72 -11.70
C TYR A 41 3.55 -2.27 -12.19
N SER A 42 3.09 -2.04 -13.41
CA SER A 42 2.86 -0.71 -13.96
C SER A 42 1.42 -0.29 -13.71
N TYR A 43 1.21 0.62 -12.77
CA TYR A 43 -0.11 1.09 -12.36
C TYR A 43 -0.55 2.28 -13.21
N ALA A 44 -1.81 2.26 -13.66
CA ALA A 44 -2.43 3.36 -14.41
C ALA A 44 -3.13 4.39 -13.51
N ALA A 45 -3.36 4.04 -12.24
CA ALA A 45 -4.04 4.87 -11.26
C ALA A 45 -3.39 4.74 -9.88
N LEU A 46 -3.38 5.83 -9.14
CA LEU A 46 -2.80 5.91 -7.80
C LEU A 46 -3.80 6.55 -6.85
N ALA A 47 -4.19 5.84 -5.79
CA ALA A 47 -4.91 6.46 -4.68
C ALA A 47 -3.92 7.21 -3.80
N VAL A 48 -4.21 8.48 -3.61
CA VAL A 48 -3.46 9.41 -2.77
C VAL A 48 -4.30 9.71 -1.54
N TYR A 49 -3.77 9.38 -0.37
CA TYR A 49 -4.40 9.69 0.90
C TYR A 49 -3.67 10.84 1.56
N SER A 50 -4.39 11.89 1.93
CA SER A 50 -3.83 13.04 2.66
C SER A 50 -4.40 13.09 4.08
N ILE A 51 -3.55 13.44 5.03
CA ILE A 51 -3.93 13.78 6.40
C ILE A 51 -3.15 15.03 6.84
N PRO A 52 -3.80 16.03 7.45
CA PRO A 52 -3.09 17.19 8.00
C PRO A 52 -2.04 16.76 9.03
N VAL A 53 -0.88 17.42 9.01
CA VAL A 53 0.08 17.34 10.12
C VAL A 53 -0.48 18.16 11.29
N ASP A 54 -0.39 17.61 12.50
CA ASP A 54 -0.74 18.35 13.71
C ASP A 54 0.36 19.38 13.99
N PRO A 55 0.08 20.70 13.96
CA PRO A 55 1.06 21.73 14.25
C PRO A 55 1.59 21.69 15.69
N GLY A 56 0.89 21.01 16.61
CA GLY A 56 1.34 20.79 17.98
C GLY A 56 2.26 19.58 18.16
N SER A 57 2.41 18.74 17.13
CA SER A 57 3.31 17.60 17.14
C SER A 57 4.74 18.07 16.87
N THR A 58 5.51 18.33 17.92
CA THR A 58 6.95 18.50 17.80
C THR A 58 7.58 17.17 17.38
N ASP A 59 8.03 17.09 16.14
CA ASP A 59 8.84 15.96 15.68
C ASP A 59 10.17 15.99 16.43
N THR A 60 10.32 15.11 17.41
CA THR A 60 11.51 15.03 18.28
C THR A 60 12.68 14.32 17.59
N THR A 61 12.55 13.99 16.30
CA THR A 61 13.59 13.30 15.54
C THR A 61 14.71 14.25 15.16
N GLU A 62 15.95 13.77 15.22
CA GLU A 62 17.13 14.53 14.77
C GLU A 62 17.08 14.84 13.27
N VAL A 63 16.34 14.03 12.49
CA VAL A 63 16.14 14.21 11.06
C VAL A 63 14.90 15.06 10.83
N GLN A 64 15.09 16.21 10.18
CA GLN A 64 14.01 17.09 9.77
C GLN A 64 13.37 16.58 8.46
N PRO A 65 12.03 16.59 8.34
CA PRO A 65 11.35 16.16 7.13
C PRO A 65 11.63 17.11 5.95
N ASN A 66 11.73 16.53 4.75
CA ASN A 66 11.71 17.32 3.52
C ASN A 66 10.31 17.92 3.30
N ARG A 67 10.24 19.09 2.68
CA ARG A 67 9.00 19.77 2.30
C ARG A 67 8.87 19.80 0.78
N VAL A 68 7.74 19.34 0.27
CA VAL A 68 7.44 19.31 -1.17
C VAL A 68 6.09 19.96 -1.41
N ALA A 69 6.05 20.93 -2.33
CA ALA A 69 4.80 21.56 -2.72
C ALA A 69 3.88 20.56 -3.44
N TRP A 70 2.64 20.45 -2.98
CA TRP A 70 1.62 19.68 -3.66
C TRP A 70 1.20 20.40 -4.96
N PRO A 71 1.19 19.71 -6.11
CA PRO A 71 1.07 20.39 -7.40
C PRO A 71 -0.36 20.82 -7.81
N TRP A 72 -1.44 20.29 -7.20
CA TRP A 72 -2.81 20.55 -7.67
C TRP A 72 -3.87 20.69 -6.59
N GLY A 73 -4.75 21.67 -6.70
CA GLY A 73 -5.85 21.84 -5.77
C GLY A 73 -5.37 22.00 -4.32
N ASP A 74 -6.32 22.00 -3.39
CA ASP A 74 -6.00 22.06 -1.96
C ASP A 74 -6.27 20.71 -1.30
N LEU A 75 -5.24 20.07 -0.74
CA LEU A 75 -5.34 18.81 0.02
C LEU A 75 -6.34 18.84 1.17
N ALA A 76 -6.75 20.01 1.69
CA ALA A 76 -7.84 20.12 2.67
C ALA A 76 -9.22 19.78 2.09
N THR A 77 -9.42 19.95 0.77
CA THR A 77 -10.72 19.81 0.10
C THR A 77 -10.70 18.85 -1.08
N LEU A 78 -9.51 18.52 -1.58
CA LEU A 78 -9.31 17.61 -2.71
C LEU A 78 -9.79 16.20 -2.36
N GLY A 79 -10.47 15.56 -3.32
CA GLY A 79 -10.97 14.19 -3.16
C GLY A 79 -12.16 14.08 -2.22
N GLU A 80 -12.38 12.88 -1.68
CA GLU A 80 -13.45 12.54 -0.75
C GLU A 80 -12.91 12.33 0.67
N ALA A 81 -13.72 12.58 1.69
CA ALA A 81 -13.38 12.21 3.06
C ALA A 81 -13.53 10.69 3.23
N VAL A 82 -12.52 10.04 3.80
CA VAL A 82 -12.51 8.59 4.05
C VAL A 82 -12.20 8.30 5.50
N ALA A 83 -12.53 7.09 5.95
CA ALA A 83 -12.11 6.63 7.27
C ALA A 83 -10.61 6.29 7.29
N PRO A 84 -9.91 6.50 8.42
CA PRO A 84 -10.39 7.13 9.65
C PRO A 84 -10.55 8.66 9.51
N GLU A 85 -11.22 9.30 10.46
CA GLU A 85 -11.50 10.74 10.42
C GLU A 85 -10.24 11.58 10.15
N GLY A 86 -10.39 12.62 9.33
CA GLY A 86 -9.30 13.52 8.93
C GLY A 86 -8.54 13.07 7.68
N TYR A 87 -8.74 11.82 7.22
CA TYR A 87 -8.19 11.37 5.94
C TYR A 87 -9.06 11.82 4.78
N ARG A 88 -8.39 12.19 3.69
CA ARG A 88 -9.02 12.37 2.39
C ARG A 88 -8.35 11.48 1.36
N ARG A 89 -9.11 11.03 0.38
CA ARG A 89 -8.63 10.20 -0.72
C ARG A 89 -8.94 10.87 -2.05
N VAL A 90 -7.95 10.96 -2.91
CA VAL A 90 -8.13 11.31 -4.32
C VAL A 90 -7.45 10.26 -5.18
N VAL A 91 -8.04 9.93 -6.32
CA VAL A 91 -7.42 9.05 -7.31
C VAL A 91 -6.85 9.90 -8.43
N VAL A 92 -5.55 9.75 -8.67
CA VAL A 92 -4.84 10.43 -9.77
C VAL A 92 -4.57 9.45 -10.90
N THR A 93 -4.77 9.92 -12.13
CA THR A 93 -4.61 9.13 -13.36
C THR A 93 -4.00 9.98 -14.47
N GLY A 94 -3.63 9.38 -15.60
CA GLY A 94 -3.25 10.10 -16.81
C GLY A 94 -2.08 11.08 -16.61
N GLU A 95 -2.26 12.34 -17.04
CA GLU A 95 -1.22 13.37 -16.96
C GLU A 95 -0.90 13.80 -15.52
N GLU A 96 -1.89 13.82 -14.62
CA GLU A 96 -1.66 14.09 -13.20
C GLU A 96 -0.76 13.01 -12.58
N LEU A 97 -1.01 11.74 -12.92
CA LEU A 97 -0.16 10.65 -12.45
C LEU A 97 1.28 10.79 -12.97
N LYS A 98 1.48 11.09 -14.26
CA LYS A 98 2.83 11.29 -14.82
C LYS A 98 3.57 12.43 -14.15
N ALA A 99 2.89 13.55 -13.91
CA ALA A 99 3.47 14.69 -13.25
C ALA A 99 3.78 14.40 -11.77
N LEU A 100 2.95 13.60 -11.08
CA LEU A 100 3.21 13.17 -9.71
C LEU A 100 4.43 12.24 -9.65
N GLN A 101 4.53 11.30 -10.58
CA GLN A 101 5.67 10.38 -10.69
C GLN A 101 7.01 11.10 -10.88
N ALA A 102 7.03 12.27 -11.51
CA ALA A 102 8.23 13.09 -11.60
C ALA A 102 8.64 13.72 -10.26
N LEU A 103 7.70 13.88 -9.32
CA LEU A 103 7.95 14.44 -7.98
C LEU A 103 8.31 13.36 -6.95
N LEU A 104 7.76 12.15 -7.07
CA LEU A 104 7.94 11.06 -6.11
C LEU A 104 9.42 10.72 -5.81
N PRO A 105 10.40 10.79 -6.74
CA PRO A 105 11.80 10.55 -6.43
C PRO A 105 12.41 11.50 -5.40
N ARG A 106 11.79 12.67 -5.16
CA ARG A 106 12.20 13.65 -4.14
C ARG A 106 11.51 13.44 -2.80
N ALA A 107 10.50 12.58 -2.76
CA ALA A 107 9.72 12.31 -1.58
C ALA A 107 10.24 11.05 -0.87
N THR A 108 10.25 11.11 0.45
CA THR A 108 10.54 10.00 1.36
C THR A 108 9.34 9.78 2.28
N GLN A 109 9.38 8.72 3.08
CA GLN A 109 8.30 8.41 4.02
C GLN A 109 7.99 9.54 5.02
N ILE A 110 9.00 10.36 5.38
CA ILE A 110 8.83 11.48 6.31
C ILE A 110 8.53 12.81 5.60
N THR A 111 8.35 12.82 4.28
CA THR A 111 8.08 14.08 3.55
C THR A 111 6.75 14.70 3.95
N GLN A 112 6.79 15.99 4.25
CA GLN A 112 5.62 16.83 4.47
C GLN A 112 5.26 17.54 3.18
N TRP A 113 3.99 17.43 2.79
CA TRP A 113 3.48 18.03 1.57
C TRP A 113 2.79 19.35 1.89
N GLU A 114 3.18 20.42 1.22
CA GLU A 114 2.62 21.76 1.42
C GLU A 114 1.43 21.99 0.48
N SER A 115 0.29 22.38 1.05
CA SER A 115 -0.92 22.74 0.31
C SER A 115 -1.72 23.78 1.09
N GLY A 116 -2.15 24.86 0.44
CA GLY A 116 -2.99 25.87 1.08
C GLY A 116 -2.39 26.51 2.34
N GLY A 117 -1.05 26.58 2.44
CA GLY A 117 -0.34 27.08 3.62
C GLY A 117 -0.32 26.13 4.81
N ARG A 118 -0.67 24.84 4.61
CA ARG A 118 -0.65 23.79 5.63
C ARG A 118 0.20 22.61 5.17
N GLU A 119 0.69 21.83 6.13
CA GLU A 119 1.47 20.62 5.88
C GLU A 119 0.61 19.36 6.01
N TYR A 120 0.86 18.38 5.15
CA TYR A 120 0.15 17.11 5.10
C TYR A 120 1.12 15.94 5.04
N ARG A 121 0.75 14.83 5.66
CA ARG A 121 1.32 13.53 5.31
C ARG A 121 0.52 12.94 4.17
N VAL A 122 1.22 12.37 3.19
CA VAL A 122 0.62 11.80 1.99
C VAL A 122 1.07 10.36 1.83
N LEU A 123 0.11 9.47 1.58
CA LEU A 123 0.33 8.04 1.33
C LEU A 123 -0.10 7.71 -0.10
N PHE A 124 0.72 6.92 -0.78
CA PHE A 124 0.51 6.55 -2.17
C PHE A 124 0.23 5.05 -2.27
N ARG A 125 -0.89 4.69 -2.90
CA ARG A 125 -1.28 3.29 -3.11
C ARG A 125 -1.62 3.05 -4.59
N PRO A 126 -0.78 2.32 -5.33
CA PRO A 126 -1.12 1.85 -6.67
C PRO A 126 -2.45 1.09 -6.66
N LEU A 127 -3.35 1.43 -7.57
CA LEU A 127 -4.61 0.71 -7.74
C LEU A 127 -4.43 -0.45 -8.71
N LEU A 128 -5.15 -1.54 -8.48
CA LEU A 128 -5.26 -2.65 -9.43
C LEU A 128 -6.19 -2.27 -10.60
N PRO A 129 -6.09 -2.95 -11.78
CA PRO A 129 -6.87 -2.56 -12.97
C PRO A 129 -8.38 -2.55 -12.75
N ASP A 130 -8.90 -3.47 -11.93
CA ASP A 130 -10.33 -3.61 -11.62
C ASP A 130 -10.74 -2.94 -10.31
N GLU A 131 -9.81 -2.22 -9.67
CA GLU A 131 -10.11 -1.50 -8.45
C GLU A 131 -10.78 -0.17 -8.78
N ALA A 132 -11.94 0.08 -8.16
CA ALA A 132 -12.68 1.31 -8.38
C ALA A 132 -11.86 2.54 -7.94
N ALA A 133 -11.85 3.55 -8.81
CA ALA A 133 -11.39 4.89 -8.48
C ALA A 133 -12.33 5.51 -7.44
#